data_AF-A0AAV5KJY8-F1
#
_entry.id   AF-A0AAV5KJY8-F1
#
_cell.length_a   1.000
_cell.length_b   1.000
_cell.length_c   1.000
_cell.angle_alpha   90.00
_cell.angle_beta   90.00
_cell.angle_gamma   90.00
#
_symmetry.space_group_name_H-M   'P 1'
#
loop_
_entity.id
_entity.type
_entity.pdbx_description
1 polymer ?
#
loop_
_entity_poly.entity_id
_entity_poly.type
_entity_poly.pdbx_seq_one_letter_code
_entity_poly.pdbx_strand_id
1 'polypeptide(L)'
;MLAHNLLWRECEKSSDNVAARLAVIPLVQEARGLDAGPRLVQKLIGFGDHRTSNIVARIAEEEVAHVALGVYWFVSVCQKMNRAPCSTFKDLLEDYGVELKGPFNYSARDEAGIPREWYDCSSTNKQDMKERDDKNHQLSAVYDRLTCIISLENEHSSLNRPP
;
A
#
# COMPACT_ATOMS: atom_id res chain seq x y z
N MET A 1 5.93 -22.17 -9.54
CA MET A 1 6.65 -21.28 -8.60
C MET A 1 5.75 -20.97 -7.41
N LEU A 2 6.05 -21.47 -6.22
CA LEU A 2 5.17 -21.37 -5.05
C LEU A 2 5.04 -19.93 -4.47
N ALA A 3 6.04 -19.07 -4.68
CA ALA A 3 6.11 -17.75 -4.04
C ALA A 3 4.99 -16.78 -4.48
N HIS A 4 4.57 -16.83 -5.75
CA HIS A 4 3.58 -15.90 -6.31
C HIS A 4 2.18 -16.51 -6.45
N ASN A 5 1.95 -17.74 -6.00
CA ASN A 5 0.64 -18.39 -6.10
C ASN A 5 -0.44 -17.60 -5.37
N LEU A 6 -0.10 -17.00 -4.22
CA LEU A 6 -1.02 -16.15 -3.47
C LEU A 6 -1.40 -14.91 -4.29
N LEU A 7 -0.41 -14.20 -4.82
CA LEU A 7 -0.62 -13.03 -5.67
C LEU A 7 -1.51 -13.36 -6.87
N TRP A 8 -1.17 -14.43 -7.61
CA TRP A 8 -1.93 -14.82 -8.80
C TRP A 8 -3.37 -15.21 -8.48
N ARG A 9 -3.60 -15.90 -7.36
CA ARG A 9 -4.94 -16.27 -6.90
C ARG A 9 -5.78 -15.06 -6.52
N GLU A 10 -5.22 -14.11 -5.75
CA GLU A 10 -5.95 -12.90 -5.41
C GLU A 10 -6.19 -12.01 -6.65
N CYS A 11 -5.27 -12.05 -7.62
CA CYS A 11 -5.47 -11.48 -8.94
C CYS A 11 -6.61 -12.16 -9.71
N GLU A 12 -6.70 -13.49 -9.72
CA GLU A 12 -7.76 -14.19 -10.43
C GLU A 12 -9.14 -13.90 -9.81
N LYS A 13 -9.23 -13.99 -8.47
CA LYS A 13 -10.47 -13.71 -7.72
C LYS A 13 -11.02 -12.30 -7.92
N SER A 14 -10.16 -11.29 -8.02
CA SER A 14 -10.55 -9.88 -8.15
C SER A 14 -10.50 -9.38 -9.60
N SER A 15 -10.60 -10.28 -10.58
CA SER A 15 -10.50 -9.93 -12.02
C SER A 15 -11.68 -9.13 -12.56
N ASP A 16 -12.84 -9.23 -11.92
CA ASP A 16 -14.10 -8.59 -12.31
C ASP A 16 -14.42 -7.32 -11.52
N ASN A 17 -13.63 -7.00 -10.48
CA ASN A 17 -13.90 -5.89 -9.58
C ASN A 17 -12.64 -5.06 -9.31
N VAL A 18 -12.60 -3.85 -9.90
CA VAL A 18 -11.47 -2.92 -9.77
C VAL A 18 -11.24 -2.45 -8.33
N ALA A 19 -12.31 -2.23 -7.55
CA ALA A 19 -12.18 -1.80 -6.16
C ALA A 19 -11.58 -2.93 -5.31
N ALA A 20 -12.04 -4.17 -5.52
CA ALA A 20 -11.46 -5.35 -4.89
C ALA A 20 -9.99 -5.54 -5.28
N ARG A 21 -9.64 -5.39 -6.57
CA ARG A 21 -8.26 -5.50 -7.05
C ARG A 21 -7.32 -4.54 -6.31
N LEU A 22 -7.75 -3.27 -6.20
CA LEU A 22 -6.99 -2.24 -5.50
C LEU A 22 -6.90 -2.52 -3.99
N ALA A 23 -7.96 -3.07 -3.37
CA ALA A 23 -7.89 -3.47 -1.97
C ALA A 23 -6.91 -4.64 -1.74
N VAL A 24 -7.02 -5.73 -2.50
CA VAL A 24 -6.32 -6.98 -2.18
C VAL A 24 -4.87 -7.01 -2.68
N ILE A 25 -4.52 -6.25 -3.72
CA ILE A 25 -3.16 -6.25 -4.28
C ILE A 25 -2.32 -5.12 -3.67
N PRO A 26 -2.50 -3.85 -4.04
CA PRO A 26 -1.60 -2.83 -3.52
C PRO A 26 -1.81 -2.52 -2.03
N LEU A 27 -3.05 -2.53 -1.54
CA LEU A 27 -3.31 -2.19 -0.13
C LEU A 27 -3.08 -3.35 0.86
N VAL A 28 -2.97 -4.59 0.37
CA VAL A 28 -2.73 -5.78 1.22
C VAL A 28 -1.44 -6.49 0.86
N GLN A 29 -1.27 -6.96 -0.39
CA GLN A 29 -0.09 -7.75 -0.77
C GLN A 29 1.17 -6.88 -0.77
N GLU A 30 1.15 -5.72 -1.43
CA GLU A 30 2.31 -4.82 -1.48
C GLU A 30 2.55 -4.19 -0.10
N ALA A 31 1.49 -3.82 0.62
CA ALA A 31 1.59 -3.34 2.01
C ALA A 31 2.23 -4.36 2.98
N ARG A 32 2.13 -5.67 2.71
CA ARG A 32 2.86 -6.70 3.48
C ARG A 32 4.37 -6.63 3.20
N GLY A 33 4.78 -6.16 2.02
CA GLY A 33 6.17 -5.86 1.68
C GLY A 33 6.76 -4.80 2.61
N LEU A 34 6.00 -3.75 2.94
CA LEU A 34 6.38 -2.71 3.92
C LEU A 34 6.66 -3.30 5.32
N ASP A 35 5.89 -4.32 5.70
CA ASP A 35 5.99 -4.95 7.01
C ASP A 35 7.12 -5.99 7.08
N ALA A 36 7.26 -6.80 6.03
CA ALA A 36 8.15 -7.97 6.02
C ALA A 36 9.53 -7.70 5.43
N GLY A 37 9.64 -6.76 4.48
CA GLY A 37 10.87 -6.43 3.76
C GLY A 37 12.03 -6.10 4.70
N PRO A 38 11.91 -5.11 5.60
CA PRO A 38 12.96 -4.75 6.54
C PRO A 38 13.41 -5.93 7.43
N ARG A 39 12.47 -6.78 7.86
CA ARG A 39 12.78 -7.97 8.67
C ARG A 39 13.59 -9.01 7.87
N LEU A 40 13.25 -9.19 6.60
CA LEU A 40 13.98 -10.10 5.71
C LEU A 40 15.40 -9.59 5.44
N VAL A 41 15.58 -8.27 5.24
CA VAL A 41 16.89 -7.63 5.11
C VAL A 41 17.77 -7.94 6.32
N GLN A 42 17.27 -7.68 7.54
CA GLN A 42 18.03 -7.94 8.77
C GLN A 42 18.42 -9.41 8.92
N LYS A 43 17.52 -10.33 8.54
CA LYS A 43 17.80 -11.77 8.58
C LYS A 43 18.90 -12.19 7.59
N LEU A 44 18.90 -11.63 6.38
CA LEU A 44 19.92 -11.90 5.37
C LEU A 44 21.30 -11.36 5.77
N ILE A 45 21.34 -10.15 6.34
CA ILE A 45 22.57 -9.59 6.92
C ILE A 45 23.11 -10.51 8.02
N GLY A 46 22.25 -11.01 8.91
CA GLY A 46 22.63 -11.95 9.97
C GLY A 46 23.21 -13.28 9.46
N PHE A 47 22.89 -13.69 8.23
CA PHE A 47 23.49 -14.85 7.57
C PHE A 47 24.73 -14.52 6.73
N GLY A 48 25.17 -13.26 6.69
CA GLY A 48 26.30 -12.80 5.89
C GLY A 48 26.01 -12.63 4.40
N ASP A 49 24.74 -12.75 3.97
CA ASP A 49 24.35 -12.54 2.57
C ASP A 49 24.04 -11.06 2.30
N HIS A 50 25.09 -10.25 2.31
CA HIS A 50 24.98 -8.81 2.09
C HIS A 50 24.44 -8.47 0.69
N ARG A 51 24.82 -9.24 -0.33
CA ARG A 51 24.41 -8.99 -1.72
C ARG A 51 22.89 -9.12 -1.87
N THR A 52 22.31 -10.23 -1.39
CA THR A 52 20.85 -10.42 -1.46
C THR A 52 20.14 -9.43 -0.55
N SER A 53 20.69 -9.12 0.63
CA SER A 53 20.09 -8.13 1.54
C SER A 53 19.93 -6.75 0.89
N ASN A 54 20.93 -6.29 0.11
CA ASN A 54 20.87 -5.01 -0.59
C ASN A 54 19.81 -5.00 -1.70
N ILE A 55 19.61 -6.14 -2.38
CA ILE A 55 18.56 -6.27 -3.40
C ILE A 55 17.19 -6.22 -2.74
N VAL A 56 16.99 -6.97 -1.66
CA VAL A 56 15.71 -6.98 -0.93
C VAL A 56 15.40 -5.63 -0.31
N ALA A 57 16.41 -4.89 0.17
CA ALA A 57 16.24 -3.54 0.69
C ALA A 57 15.66 -2.60 -0.37
N ARG A 58 16.23 -2.60 -1.57
CA ARG A 58 15.71 -1.80 -2.70
C ARG A 58 14.27 -2.16 -3.07
N ILE A 59 13.96 -3.46 -3.15
CA ILE A 59 12.59 -3.91 -3.44
C ILE A 59 11.63 -3.40 -2.35
N ALA A 60 12.01 -3.51 -1.07
CA ALA A 60 11.18 -3.05 0.04
C ALA A 60 10.96 -1.53 0.05
N GLU A 61 11.94 -0.75 -0.42
CA GLU A 61 11.82 0.70 -0.59
C GLU A 61 10.81 1.05 -1.70
N GLU A 62 10.81 0.30 -2.82
CA GLU A 62 9.90 0.52 -3.95
C GLU A 62 8.43 0.28 -3.58
N GLU A 63 8.14 -0.63 -2.63
CA GLU A 63 6.77 -0.93 -2.19
C GLU A 63 6.02 0.29 -1.61
N VAL A 64 6.72 1.30 -1.06
CA VAL A 64 6.06 2.51 -0.53
C VAL A 64 5.30 3.24 -1.63
N ALA A 65 5.93 3.39 -2.80
CA ALA A 65 5.33 4.07 -3.94
C ALA A 65 4.16 3.26 -4.53
N HIS A 66 4.30 1.93 -4.61
CA HIS A 66 3.22 1.06 -5.12
C HIS A 66 1.98 1.14 -4.23
N VAL A 67 2.17 1.05 -2.92
CA VAL A 67 1.08 1.16 -1.94
C VAL A 67 0.44 2.55 -1.99
N ALA A 68 1.24 3.63 -2.08
CA ALA A 68 0.72 4.99 -2.17
C ALA A 68 -0.14 5.22 -3.42
N LEU A 69 0.29 4.72 -4.58
CA LEU A 69 -0.52 4.72 -5.79
C LEU A 69 -1.79 3.89 -5.62
N GLY A 70 -1.71 2.75 -4.94
CA GLY A 70 -2.86 1.94 -4.55
C GLY A 70 -3.89 2.72 -3.74
N VAL A 71 -3.45 3.45 -2.71
CA VAL A 71 -4.31 4.30 -1.87
C VAL A 71 -4.99 5.35 -2.72
N TYR A 72 -4.23 6.07 -3.54
CA TYR A 72 -4.76 7.11 -4.42
C TYR A 72 -5.89 6.61 -5.31
N TRP A 73 -5.66 5.49 -6.02
CA TRP A 73 -6.65 4.94 -6.94
C TRP A 73 -7.84 4.33 -6.20
N PHE A 74 -7.61 3.67 -5.07
CA PHE A 74 -8.69 3.09 -4.26
C PHE A 74 -9.63 4.18 -3.73
N VAL A 75 -9.09 5.28 -3.20
CA VAL A 75 -9.88 6.44 -2.76
C VAL A 75 -10.66 7.04 -3.94
N SER A 76 -10.01 7.22 -5.08
CA SER A 76 -10.64 7.76 -6.29
C SER A 76 -11.80 6.89 -6.79
N VAL A 77 -11.65 5.56 -6.75
CA VAL A 77 -12.71 4.61 -7.10
C VAL A 77 -13.85 4.67 -6.09
N CYS A 78 -13.56 4.70 -4.79
CA CYS A 78 -14.58 4.83 -3.75
C CYS A 78 -15.40 6.12 -3.90
N GLN A 79 -14.75 7.24 -4.21
CA GLN A 79 -15.42 8.51 -4.49
C GLN A 79 -16.37 8.41 -5.69
N LYS A 80 -15.94 7.79 -6.79
CA LYS A 80 -16.79 7.56 -7.98
C LYS A 80 -17.97 6.63 -7.69
N MET A 81 -17.81 5.70 -6.75
CA MET A 81 -18.88 4.81 -6.27
C MET A 81 -19.76 5.45 -5.18
N ASN A 82 -19.45 6.69 -4.77
CA ASN A 82 -20.09 7.39 -3.65
C ASN A 82 -20.07 6.57 -2.34
N ARG A 83 -18.94 5.91 -2.05
CA ARG A 83 -18.73 5.12 -0.82
C ARG A 83 -17.56 5.64 0.00
N ALA A 84 -17.61 5.44 1.31
CA ALA A 84 -16.51 5.78 2.20
C ALA A 84 -15.35 4.76 2.04
N PRO A 85 -14.09 5.21 1.83
CA PRO A 85 -12.98 4.29 1.60
C PRO A 85 -12.74 3.28 2.73
N CYS A 86 -12.77 3.71 4.00
CA CYS A 86 -12.48 2.84 5.15
C CYS A 86 -13.47 1.67 5.27
N SER A 87 -14.79 1.94 5.17
CA SER A 87 -15.79 0.87 5.22
C SER A 87 -15.71 -0.02 3.99
N THR A 88 -15.60 0.58 2.79
CA THR A 88 -15.48 -0.18 1.53
C THR A 88 -14.28 -1.11 1.55
N PHE A 89 -13.15 -0.67 2.10
CA PHE A 89 -11.97 -1.50 2.25
C PHE A 89 -12.25 -2.72 3.12
N LYS A 90 -12.84 -2.52 4.31
CA LYS A 90 -13.18 -3.61 5.24
C LYS A 90 -14.18 -4.59 4.63
N ASP A 91 -15.23 -4.07 3.98
CA ASP A 91 -16.25 -4.88 3.30
C ASP A 91 -15.60 -5.75 2.21
N LEU A 92 -14.71 -5.18 1.39
CA LEU A 92 -14.00 -5.92 0.35
C LEU A 92 -13.03 -6.97 0.91
N LEU A 93 -12.40 -6.71 2.05
CA LEU A 93 -11.56 -7.73 2.69
C LEU A 93 -12.39 -8.92 3.20
N GLU A 94 -13.58 -8.66 3.74
CA GLU A 94 -14.52 -9.69 4.16
C GLU A 94 -15.05 -10.48 2.97
N ASP A 95 -15.56 -9.80 1.95
CA ASP A 95 -16.12 -10.41 0.73
C ASP A 95 -15.12 -11.33 0.01
N TYR A 96 -13.84 -10.96 0.01
CA TYR A 96 -12.77 -11.73 -0.67
C TYR A 96 -12.00 -12.67 0.28
N GLY A 97 -12.38 -12.73 1.57
CA GLY A 97 -11.79 -13.63 2.56
C GLY A 97 -10.32 -13.32 2.85
N VAL A 98 -9.96 -12.04 2.89
CA VAL A 98 -8.59 -11.55 3.09
C VAL A 98 -8.41 -11.04 4.51
N GLU A 99 -7.57 -11.73 5.28
CA GLU A 99 -7.24 -11.30 6.64
C GLU A 99 -5.95 -10.46 6.70
N LEU A 100 -5.99 -9.37 7.46
CA LEU A 100 -4.83 -8.58 7.82
C LEU A 100 -4.25 -9.09 9.15
N LYS A 101 -2.96 -9.45 9.13
CA LYS A 101 -2.23 -9.90 10.32
C LYS A 101 -0.93 -9.12 10.43
N GLY A 102 -0.73 -8.53 11.60
CA GLY A 102 0.52 -7.89 11.96
C GLY A 102 1.66 -8.89 12.21
N PRO A 103 2.83 -8.40 12.65
CA PRO A 103 3.08 -7.01 13.07
C PRO A 103 3.19 -6.06 11.86
N PHE A 104 2.48 -4.93 11.96
CA PHE A 104 2.47 -3.86 10.95
C PHE A 104 3.63 -2.89 11.15
N ASN A 105 4.22 -2.42 10.05
CA ASN A 105 5.12 -1.28 10.01
C ASN A 105 4.31 0.00 9.88
N TYR A 106 3.87 0.54 11.03
CA TYR A 106 3.03 1.74 11.06
C TYR A 106 3.69 2.93 10.37
N SER A 107 4.99 3.14 10.56
CA SER A 107 5.71 4.26 9.93
C SER A 107 5.67 4.18 8.41
N ALA A 108 5.95 3.01 7.83
CA ALA A 108 5.93 2.85 6.37
C ALA A 108 4.52 2.89 5.79
N ARG A 109 3.52 2.35 6.50
CA ARG A 109 2.11 2.44 6.10
C ARG A 109 1.56 3.86 6.17
N ASP A 110 1.95 4.63 7.19
CA ASP A 110 1.63 6.05 7.33
C ASP A 110 2.28 6.87 6.20
N GLU A 111 3.53 6.54 5.82
CA GLU A 111 4.23 7.15 4.69
C GLU A 111 3.57 6.85 3.35
N ALA A 112 3.12 5.61 3.15
CA ALA A 112 2.35 5.21 1.97
C ALA A 112 0.90 5.73 1.99
N GLY A 113 0.47 6.37 3.09
CA GLY A 113 -0.84 7.00 3.19
C GLY A 113 -2.00 6.08 3.53
N ILE A 114 -1.77 4.87 4.04
CA ILE A 114 -2.86 4.01 4.54
C ILE A 114 -3.25 4.47 5.95
N PRO A 115 -4.50 4.96 6.17
CA PRO A 115 -4.94 5.33 7.52
C PRO A 115 -5.03 4.11 8.44
N ARG A 116 -4.59 4.27 9.70
CA ARG A 116 -4.50 3.16 10.68
C ARG A 116 -5.83 2.48 10.93
N GLU A 117 -6.92 3.24 10.93
CA GLU A 117 -8.27 2.72 11.17
C GLU A 117 -8.77 1.75 10.09
N TRP A 118 -8.08 1.67 8.94
CA TRP A 118 -8.41 0.72 7.87
C TRP A 118 -7.97 -0.70 8.23
N TYR A 119 -6.83 -0.85 8.92
CA TYR A 119 -6.17 -2.14 9.11
C TYR A 119 -5.90 -2.54 10.57
N ASP A 120 -5.94 -1.59 11.51
CA ASP A 120 -5.73 -1.86 12.93
C ASP A 120 -7.02 -1.68 13.73
N CYS A 121 -7.68 -2.80 14.03
CA CYS A 121 -8.91 -2.83 14.83
C CYS A 121 -8.70 -2.44 16.31
N SER A 122 -7.46 -2.31 16.79
CA SER A 122 -7.18 -1.88 18.18
C SER A 122 -7.26 -0.35 18.37
N SER A 123 -7.30 0.41 17.28
CA SER A 123 -7.30 1.88 17.27
C SER A 123 -8.68 2.52 17.53
N THR A 124 -9.77 1.75 17.61
CA THR A 124 -11.11 2.25 17.88
C THR A 124 -11.34 2.51 19.37
N ASN A 125 -10.65 3.50 19.94
CA ASN A 125 -11.04 4.09 21.22
C ASN A 125 -10.75 5.61 21.28
N LYS A 126 -11.83 6.39 21.09
CA LYS A 126 -12.05 7.81 21.42
C LYS A 126 -11.09 8.86 20.82
N GLN A 127 -11.54 9.56 19.76
CA GLN A 127 -11.55 11.04 19.64
C GLN A 127 -12.10 11.49 18.26
N ASP A 128 -13.40 11.27 18.03
CA ASP A 128 -14.08 11.67 16.80
C ASP A 128 -14.40 13.17 16.83
N MET A 129 -13.55 13.99 16.19
CA MET A 129 -13.90 15.22 15.44
C MET A 129 -12.65 16.05 15.11
N LYS A 130 -11.58 15.98 15.93
CA LYS A 130 -10.32 16.71 15.67
C LYS A 130 -9.40 16.00 14.67
N GLU A 131 -9.44 14.67 14.62
CA GLU A 131 -8.64 13.85 13.69
C GLU A 131 -9.06 13.98 12.21
N ARG A 132 -10.30 14.36 11.91
CA ARG A 132 -10.81 14.40 10.53
C ARG A 132 -10.09 15.48 9.69
N ASP A 133 -9.71 16.58 10.32
CA ASP A 133 -9.03 17.70 9.67
C ASP A 133 -7.54 17.38 9.43
N ASP A 134 -6.88 16.76 10.42
CA ASP A 134 -5.50 16.26 10.30
C ASP A 134 -5.37 15.15 9.25
N LYS A 135 -6.34 14.24 9.16
CA LYS A 135 -6.35 13.16 8.16
C LYS A 135 -6.50 13.68 6.74
N ASN A 136 -7.32 14.72 6.53
CA ASN A 136 -7.42 15.40 5.23
C ASN A 136 -6.12 16.11 4.86
N HIS A 137 -5.44 16.73 5.83
CA HIS A 137 -4.15 17.37 5.61
C HIS A 137 -3.05 16.34 5.29
N GLN A 138 -3.05 15.18 5.95
CA GLN A 138 -2.11 14.08 5.69
C GLN A 138 -2.35 13.44 4.31
N LEU A 139 -3.61 13.23 3.92
CA LEU A 139 -3.96 12.78 2.57
C LEU A 139 -3.54 13.80 1.49
N SER A 140 -3.64 15.10 1.78
CA SER A 140 -3.13 16.17 0.90
C SER A 140 -1.61 16.07 0.73
N ALA A 141 -0.86 15.86 1.82
CA ALA A 141 0.59 15.73 1.76
C ALA A 141 1.06 14.49 0.97
N VAL A 142 0.31 13.38 1.06
CA VAL A 142 0.54 12.18 0.23
C VAL A 142 0.24 12.50 -1.24
N TYR A 143 -0.84 13.24 -1.52
CA TYR A 143 -1.18 13.71 -2.86
C TYR A 143 -0.07 14.58 -3.48
N ASP A 144 0.49 15.50 -2.70
CA ASP A 144 1.58 16.38 -3.13
C ASP A 144 2.86 15.58 -3.44
N ARG A 145 3.17 14.57 -2.60
CA ARG A 145 4.30 13.64 -2.85
C ARG A 145 4.08 12.80 -4.10
N LEU A 146 2.89 12.25 -4.31
CA LEU A 146 2.56 11.48 -5.51
C LEU A 146 2.64 12.34 -6.77
N THR A 147 2.18 13.59 -6.70
CA THR A 147 2.30 14.55 -7.82
C THR A 147 3.77 14.78 -8.16
N CYS A 148 4.63 14.92 -7.14
CA CYS A 148 6.08 15.03 -7.33
C CYS A 148 6.69 13.78 -7.98
N ILE A 149 6.35 12.58 -7.49
CA ILE A 149 6.85 11.31 -8.06
C ILE A 149 6.43 11.16 -9.53
N ILE A 150 5.15 11.42 -9.83
CA ILE A 150 4.62 11.36 -11.19
C ILE A 150 5.31 12.39 -12.11
N SER A 151 5.59 13.59 -11.60
CA SER A 151 6.36 14.60 -12.33
C SER A 151 7.78 14.14 -12.63
N LEU A 152 8.48 13.57 -11.64
CA LEU A 152 9.84 13.05 -11.78
C LEU A 152 9.90 11.88 -12.78
N GLU A 153 8.94 10.95 -12.73
CA GLU A 153 8.85 9.85 -13.69
C GLU A 153 8.56 10.33 -15.11
N ASN A 154 7.71 11.35 -15.28
CA ASN A 154 7.43 11.96 -16.58
C ASN A 154 8.66 12.67 -17.18
N GLU A 155 9.41 13.42 -16.37
CA GLU A 155 10.68 14.03 -16.79
C GLU A 155 11.68 12.96 -17.23
N HIS A 156 11.82 11.89 -16.45
CA HIS A 156 12.74 10.78 -16.75
C HIS A 156 12.31 9.98 -17.99
N SER A 157 11.00 9.91 -18.28
CA SER A 157 10.47 9.28 -19.50
C SER A 157 10.68 10.16 -20.74
N SER A 158 10.58 11.49 -20.59
CA SER A 158 10.82 12.44 -21.69
C SER A 158 12.29 12.50 -22.13
N LEU A 159 13.24 12.26 -21.22
CA LEU A 159 14.68 12.20 -21.50
C LEU A 159 15.11 10.94 -22.27
N ASN A 160 14.28 9.89 -22.28
CA ASN A 160 14.59 8.59 -22.92
C ASN A 160 13.87 8.35 -24.25
N ARG A 161 13.22 9.36 -24.83
CA ARG A 161 12.53 9.23 -26.12
C ARG A 161 13.53 9.52 -27.27
N PRO A 162 13.78 8.58 -28.20
CA PRO A 162 14.66 8.85 -29.34
C PRO A 162 14.01 9.89 -30.27
N PRO A 163 14.84 10.63 -31.05
CA PRO A 163 14.39 11.74 -31.90
C PRO A 163 13.46 11.30 -33.03
#